data_AF-A0A8S1D5B1-F1
#
_entry.id   AF-A0A8S1D5B1-F1
#
_cell.length_a   1.000
_cell.length_b   1.000
_cell.length_c   1.000
_cell.angle_alpha   90.00
_cell.angle_beta   90.00
_cell.angle_gamma   90.00
#
_symmetry.space_group_name_H-M   'P 1'
#
loop_
_entity.id
_entity.type
_entity.pdbx_description
1 polymer ?
#
loop_
_entity_poly.entity_id
_entity_poly.type
_entity_poly.pdbx_seq_one_letter_code
_entity_poly.pdbx_strand_id
1 'polypeptide(L)'
;MKDCHYSLLLASGRRLLLLLIAAACSGLVEGAYNTNSGHNALQPAAAPPPPPPQRPLGPNDPYFDPLTPRNVTALVGKSAYLTCRVRNLGNKTVSWIRHRDIHILTVAGYTYTSDQRFQAIHHRETDEWTLQIKWAQKRDAGDYECQISTQPHRSYFVTLNVVGGLTKDSRRQQQQLTPPHAYKRPTIYDDLNLMFRDQVPTAEILGAPDLHVDKGSTINLTCIIKYSPEPPAYIFWYHHDEVISYDSQRGGVSVITEKGDVTTSYLLIQHAELTDSGKYSCSPSNADVASVRVHVLNGMKFVYVCPKFHSNKIVETFHLLKI
;
A
#
# COMPACT_ATOMS: atom_id res chain seq x y z
N MET A 1 -48.20 -23.99 -3.36
CA MET A 1 -48.94 -23.57 -4.57
C MET A 1 -48.59 -22.12 -4.84
N LYS A 2 -48.06 -21.90 -6.05
CA LYS A 2 -48.09 -20.68 -6.88
C LYS A 2 -47.41 -19.40 -6.36
N ASP A 3 -46.30 -19.13 -7.03
CA ASP A 3 -45.80 -17.85 -7.57
C ASP A 3 -46.67 -16.60 -7.39
N CYS A 4 -46.04 -15.48 -7.02
CA CYS A 4 -46.47 -14.15 -7.44
C CYS A 4 -45.26 -13.25 -7.78
N HIS A 5 -45.25 -12.85 -9.05
CA HIS A 5 -44.43 -11.82 -9.68
C HIS A 5 -44.43 -10.47 -8.94
N TYR A 6 -43.30 -9.75 -8.99
CA TYR A 6 -43.28 -8.29 -8.89
C TYR A 6 -42.78 -7.69 -10.21
N SER A 7 -43.67 -6.95 -10.87
CA SER A 7 -43.36 -6.09 -12.02
C SER A 7 -42.93 -4.70 -11.54
N LEU A 8 -41.93 -4.14 -12.22
CA LEU A 8 -41.53 -2.73 -12.18
C LEU A 8 -42.71 -1.80 -12.51
N LEU A 9 -42.83 -0.69 -11.78
CA LEU A 9 -43.39 0.55 -12.31
C LEU A 9 -42.55 1.75 -11.85
N LEU A 10 -41.97 2.43 -12.83
CA LEU A 10 -41.38 3.76 -12.75
C LEU A 10 -42.48 4.78 -12.47
N ALA A 11 -42.25 5.73 -11.56
CA ALA A 11 -43.00 6.97 -11.51
C ALA A 11 -42.07 8.14 -11.21
N SER A 12 -41.99 9.03 -12.19
CA SER A 12 -41.27 10.29 -12.17
C SER A 12 -42.06 11.37 -11.42
N GLY A 13 -41.36 12.25 -10.71
CA GLY A 13 -41.71 13.69 -10.69
C GLY A 13 -42.77 14.20 -9.69
N ARG A 14 -42.28 15.06 -8.79
CA ARG A 14 -42.95 16.23 -8.12
C ARG A 14 -43.92 15.99 -6.95
N ARG A 15 -43.40 16.34 -5.75
CA ARG A 15 -43.99 17.03 -4.57
C ARG A 15 -45.53 17.05 -4.45
N LEU A 16 -46.09 16.42 -3.40
CA LEU A 16 -46.58 17.08 -2.16
C LEU A 16 -47.19 16.06 -1.18
N LEU A 17 -46.65 16.06 0.04
CA LEU A 17 -47.29 16.02 1.37
C LEU A 17 -48.46 15.05 1.73
N LEU A 18 -48.14 14.22 2.75
CA LEU A 18 -48.93 13.66 3.87
C LEU A 18 -50.20 12.83 3.58
N LEU A 19 -50.25 11.63 4.17
CA LEU A 19 -51.21 11.30 5.25
C LEU A 19 -50.81 9.97 5.91
N LEU A 20 -50.67 10.00 7.24
CA LEU A 20 -50.66 8.83 8.12
C LEU A 20 -52.07 8.23 8.12
N ILE A 21 -52.19 6.93 7.86
CA ILE A 21 -53.34 6.15 8.31
C ILE A 21 -52.81 4.91 9.02
N ALA A 22 -52.94 4.94 10.35
CA ALA A 22 -52.89 3.76 11.18
C ALA A 22 -54.15 2.92 10.90
N ALA A 23 -53.97 1.62 10.65
CA ALA A 23 -55.04 0.65 10.74
C ALA A 23 -54.65 -0.34 11.84
N ALA A 24 -55.23 -0.11 13.02
CA ALA A 24 -55.30 -1.10 14.08
C ALA A 24 -56.22 -2.24 13.64
N CYS A 25 -55.75 -3.47 13.74
CA CYS A 25 -56.61 -4.65 13.82
C CYS A 25 -56.37 -5.31 15.18
N SER A 26 -57.32 -5.07 16.08
CA SER A 26 -57.59 -5.87 17.26
C SER A 26 -58.33 -7.15 16.83
N GLY A 27 -57.83 -8.30 17.25
CA GLY A 27 -58.46 -9.60 17.05
C GLY A 27 -57.88 -10.59 18.03
N LEU A 28 -58.59 -10.78 19.14
CA LEU A 28 -58.31 -11.72 20.24
C LEU A 28 -58.32 -13.17 19.72
N VAL A 29 -57.29 -13.94 20.10
CA VAL A 29 -57.38 -15.39 20.20
C VAL A 29 -56.89 -15.77 21.60
N GLU A 30 -57.82 -16.23 22.43
CA GLU A 30 -57.55 -16.86 23.72
C GLU A 30 -56.84 -18.20 23.50
N GLY A 31 -55.60 -18.29 23.97
CA GLY A 31 -54.85 -19.53 24.12
C GLY A 31 -54.38 -19.63 25.56
N ALA A 32 -55.05 -20.47 26.34
CA ALA A 32 -54.77 -20.73 27.75
C ALA A 32 -53.28 -21.05 27.99
N TYR A 33 -52.59 -20.21 28.76
CA TYR A 33 -51.26 -20.48 29.27
C TYR A 33 -51.36 -20.80 30.76
N ASN A 34 -51.04 -22.05 31.10
CA ASN A 34 -50.94 -22.53 32.48
C ASN A 34 -49.92 -21.67 33.25
N THR A 35 -50.39 -21.11 34.37
CA THR A 35 -49.56 -20.48 35.38
C THR A 35 -48.80 -21.55 36.15
N ASN A 36 -47.55 -21.81 35.77
CA ASN A 36 -46.55 -22.31 36.70
C ASN A 36 -45.54 -21.20 36.94
N SER A 37 -45.68 -20.57 38.11
CA SER A 37 -44.66 -19.72 38.71
C SER A 37 -43.42 -20.55 38.97
N GLY A 38 -42.47 -20.50 38.05
CA GLY A 38 -41.08 -20.88 38.25
C GLY A 38 -40.23 -19.72 37.76
N HIS A 39 -39.52 -19.08 38.68
CA HIS A 39 -38.51 -18.07 38.33
C HIS A 39 -37.35 -18.76 37.59
N ASN A 40 -37.50 -18.97 36.28
CA ASN A 40 -36.37 -19.26 35.39
C ASN A 40 -35.82 -17.92 34.92
N ALA A 41 -34.93 -17.35 35.73
CA ALA A 41 -33.98 -16.37 35.24
C ALA A 41 -33.26 -17.01 34.03
N LEU A 42 -33.23 -16.32 32.89
CA LEU A 42 -32.38 -16.73 31.78
C LEU A 42 -30.95 -16.83 32.32
N GLN A 43 -30.47 -18.07 32.39
CA GLN A 43 -29.11 -18.37 32.82
C GLN A 43 -28.16 -17.80 31.75
N PRO A 44 -27.12 -17.05 32.12
CA PRO A 44 -26.11 -16.61 31.15
C PRO A 44 -25.57 -17.84 30.44
N ALA A 45 -25.48 -17.79 29.11
CA ALA A 45 -24.84 -18.84 28.33
C ALA A 45 -23.49 -19.17 28.97
N ALA A 46 -23.30 -20.43 29.37
CA ALA A 46 -22.06 -20.89 29.95
C ALA A 46 -20.91 -20.50 29.01
N ALA A 47 -19.85 -19.92 29.57
CA ALA A 47 -18.67 -19.57 28.79
C ALA A 47 -18.17 -20.82 28.02
N PRO A 48 -17.75 -20.68 26.75
CA PRO A 48 -17.21 -21.80 26.00
C PRO A 48 -16.03 -22.43 26.77
N PRO A 49 -15.88 -23.77 26.72
CA PRO A 49 -14.79 -24.44 27.43
C PRO A 49 -13.44 -23.85 26.99
N PRO A 50 -12.47 -23.71 27.92
CA PRO A 50 -11.15 -23.20 27.59
C PRO A 50 -10.53 -24.06 26.47
N PRO A 51 -9.81 -23.46 25.51
CA PRO A 51 -9.16 -24.20 24.45
C PRO A 51 -8.23 -25.26 25.06
N PRO A 52 -8.15 -26.48 24.48
CA PRO A 52 -7.28 -27.53 24.99
C PRO A 52 -5.83 -27.01 25.09
N PRO A 53 -5.09 -27.38 26.15
CA PRO A 53 -3.72 -26.94 26.34
C PRO A 53 -2.88 -27.29 25.11
N GLN A 54 -2.20 -26.30 24.54
CA GLN A 54 -1.36 -26.48 23.36
C GLN A 54 -0.25 -27.49 23.69
N ARG A 55 -0.08 -28.50 22.84
CA ARG A 55 0.95 -29.53 23.01
C ARG A 55 2.35 -28.87 23.07
N PRO A 56 3.26 -29.31 23.96
CA PRO A 56 4.64 -28.85 23.95
C PRO A 56 5.30 -29.09 22.59
N LEU A 57 6.10 -28.12 22.13
CA LEU A 57 6.79 -28.20 20.84
C LEU A 57 7.87 -29.28 20.88
N GLY A 58 7.76 -30.26 19.98
CA GLY A 58 8.82 -31.21 19.69
C GLY A 58 9.97 -30.58 18.88
N PRO A 59 11.15 -31.21 18.85
CA PRO A 59 12.34 -30.68 18.16
C PRO A 59 12.15 -30.44 16.65
N ASN A 60 11.27 -31.23 16.03
CA ASN A 60 10.97 -31.19 14.60
C ASN A 60 9.60 -30.57 14.29
N ASP A 61 8.92 -29.99 15.29
CA ASP A 61 7.61 -29.40 15.05
C ASP A 61 7.75 -28.09 14.27
N PRO A 62 6.87 -27.85 13.28
CA PRO A 62 6.91 -26.63 12.50
C PRO A 62 6.52 -25.44 13.38
N TYR A 63 7.31 -24.37 13.37
CA TYR A 63 7.07 -23.19 14.21
C TYR A 63 7.25 -21.88 13.45
N PHE A 64 6.56 -20.84 13.93
CA PHE A 64 6.67 -19.49 13.40
C PHE A 64 7.90 -18.80 13.95
N ASP A 65 8.65 -18.11 13.09
CA ASP A 65 9.76 -17.26 13.51
C ASP A 65 9.22 -16.09 14.37
N PRO A 66 9.61 -15.98 15.66
CA PRO A 66 9.11 -14.93 16.55
C PRO A 66 9.53 -13.52 16.12
N LEU A 67 10.56 -13.39 15.28
CA LEU A 67 11.02 -12.11 14.74
C LEU A 67 10.15 -11.59 13.59
N THR A 68 9.26 -12.43 13.05
CA THR A 68 8.30 -12.00 12.05
C THR A 68 7.44 -10.85 12.64
N PRO A 69 7.20 -9.75 11.91
CA PRO A 69 6.34 -8.68 12.40
C PRO A 69 4.86 -9.09 12.48
N ARG A 70 4.20 -8.77 13.60
CA ARG A 70 2.74 -8.93 13.76
C ARG A 70 1.93 -7.73 13.28
N ASN A 71 2.55 -6.56 13.24
CA ASN A 71 1.90 -5.32 12.87
C ASN A 71 2.50 -4.82 11.57
N VAL A 72 1.71 -4.84 10.50
CA VAL A 72 2.11 -4.37 9.18
C VAL A 72 1.31 -3.13 8.85
N THR A 73 1.99 -2.06 8.44
CA THR A 73 1.31 -0.84 7.99
C THR A 73 1.57 -0.64 6.51
N ALA A 74 0.51 -0.45 5.74
CA ALA A 74 0.56 -0.18 4.32
C ALA A 74 -0.13 1.15 4.00
N LEU A 75 0.31 1.81 2.94
CA LEU A 75 -0.33 3.00 2.43
C LEU A 75 -1.49 2.64 1.51
N VAL A 76 -2.57 3.43 1.57
CA VAL A 76 -3.69 3.30 0.61
C VAL A 76 -3.17 3.41 -0.83
N GLY A 77 -3.55 2.46 -1.67
CA GLY A 77 -3.15 2.36 -3.07
C GLY A 77 -1.80 1.69 -3.30
N LYS A 78 -1.00 1.40 -2.27
CA LYS A 78 0.25 0.63 -2.39
C LYS A 78 0.01 -0.85 -2.13
N SER A 79 0.97 -1.70 -2.45
CA SER A 79 0.89 -3.12 -2.10
C SER A 79 1.26 -3.33 -0.63
N ALA A 80 0.46 -4.10 0.10
CA ALA A 80 0.80 -4.58 1.43
C ALA A 80 1.46 -5.96 1.33
N TYR A 81 2.47 -6.22 2.17
CA TYR A 81 3.16 -7.51 2.24
C TYR A 81 3.08 -8.03 3.67
N LEU A 82 2.34 -9.11 3.87
CA LEU A 82 2.22 -9.78 5.15
C LEU A 82 3.09 -11.02 5.09
N THR A 83 4.24 -10.97 5.76
CA THR A 83 5.21 -12.07 5.76
C THR A 83 4.93 -13.02 6.92
N CYS A 84 5.04 -14.32 6.67
CA CYS A 84 4.99 -15.36 7.68
C CYS A 84 6.15 -16.33 7.45
N ARG A 85 7.13 -16.33 8.35
CA ARG A 85 8.28 -17.24 8.23
C ARG A 85 8.04 -18.49 9.08
N VAL A 86 8.14 -19.67 8.45
CA VAL A 86 7.85 -20.96 9.09
C VAL A 86 9.04 -21.89 8.97
N ARG A 87 9.61 -22.28 10.10
CA ARG A 87 10.72 -23.24 10.18
C ARG A 87 10.18 -24.64 10.41
N ASN A 88 10.95 -25.65 10.01
CA ASN A 88 10.61 -27.07 10.16
C ASN A 88 9.25 -27.47 9.53
N LEU A 89 8.84 -26.82 8.42
CA LEU A 89 7.52 -27.02 7.81
C LEU A 89 7.24 -28.48 7.41
N GLY A 90 8.26 -29.21 6.95
CA GLY A 90 8.13 -30.61 6.52
C GLY A 90 7.12 -30.78 5.39
N ASN A 91 6.16 -31.70 5.54
CA ASN A 91 5.10 -31.95 4.56
C ASN A 91 3.80 -31.15 4.83
N LYS A 92 3.86 -30.15 5.71
CA LYS A 92 2.73 -29.29 6.05
C LYS A 92 2.64 -28.13 5.07
N THR A 93 1.52 -27.44 5.11
CA THR A 93 1.20 -26.31 4.25
C THR A 93 0.93 -25.08 5.09
N VAL A 94 1.31 -23.92 4.55
CA VAL A 94 0.98 -22.61 5.11
C VAL A 94 -0.20 -22.04 4.33
N SER A 95 -1.19 -21.49 5.03
CA SER A 95 -2.36 -20.86 4.40
C SER A 95 -2.56 -19.47 4.98
N TRP A 96 -3.01 -18.52 4.15
CA TRP A 96 -3.44 -17.21 4.62
C TRP A 96 -4.96 -17.14 4.65
N ILE A 97 -5.50 -16.72 5.78
CA ILE A 97 -6.94 -16.61 6.04
C ILE A 97 -7.23 -15.19 6.49
N ARG A 98 -8.31 -14.59 5.98
CA ARG A 98 -8.80 -13.30 6.46
C ARG A 98 -9.74 -13.54 7.64
N HIS A 99 -9.41 -13.01 8.81
CA HIS A 99 -10.09 -13.41 10.04
C HIS A 99 -11.53 -12.88 10.14
N ARG A 100 -11.82 -11.68 9.58
CA ARG A 100 -13.15 -11.04 9.69
C ARG A 100 -14.31 -11.89 9.15
N ASP A 101 -14.04 -12.74 8.17
CA ASP A 101 -15.02 -13.57 7.45
C ASP A 101 -14.53 -15.00 7.22
N ILE A 102 -13.38 -15.36 7.80
CA ILE A 102 -12.76 -16.69 7.72
C ILE A 102 -12.53 -17.11 6.25
N HIS A 103 -12.30 -16.13 5.36
CA HIS A 103 -12.12 -16.40 3.94
C HIS A 103 -10.69 -16.85 3.66
N ILE A 104 -10.55 -18.02 3.02
CA ILE A 104 -9.24 -18.54 2.62
C ILE A 104 -8.73 -17.71 1.45
N LEU A 105 -7.57 -17.09 1.64
CA LEU A 105 -6.93 -16.25 0.62
C LEU A 105 -5.95 -17.09 -0.21
N THR A 106 -5.07 -17.83 0.45
CA THR A 106 -4.03 -18.63 -0.19
C THR A 106 -3.78 -19.93 0.55
N VAL A 107 -3.32 -20.94 -0.18
CA VAL A 107 -2.85 -22.23 0.35
C VAL A 107 -1.54 -22.56 -0.35
N ALA A 108 -0.46 -22.63 0.43
CA ALA A 108 0.91 -22.67 -0.05
C ALA A 108 1.17 -21.56 -1.09
N GLY A 109 1.66 -21.91 -2.27
CA GLY A 109 1.88 -20.96 -3.38
C GLY A 109 0.63 -20.68 -4.22
N TYR A 110 -0.52 -21.30 -3.92
CA TYR A 110 -1.74 -21.15 -4.70
C TYR A 110 -2.66 -20.08 -4.08
N THR A 111 -3.24 -19.23 -4.91
CA THR A 111 -4.21 -18.20 -4.49
C THR A 111 -5.63 -18.75 -4.68
N TYR A 112 -6.38 -18.88 -3.57
CA TYR A 112 -7.73 -19.46 -3.55
C TYR A 112 -8.84 -18.41 -3.77
N THR A 113 -8.62 -17.20 -3.29
CA THR A 113 -9.56 -16.10 -3.48
C THR A 113 -9.65 -15.66 -4.94
N SER A 114 -10.83 -15.24 -5.39
CA SER A 114 -11.05 -14.68 -6.73
C SER A 114 -10.62 -13.21 -6.86
N ASP A 115 -10.35 -12.53 -5.75
CA ASP A 115 -9.85 -11.15 -5.75
C ASP A 115 -8.38 -11.16 -6.23
N GLN A 116 -8.18 -10.69 -7.47
CA GLN A 116 -6.89 -10.67 -8.19
C GLN A 116 -5.78 -9.86 -7.49
N ARG A 117 -6.15 -9.06 -6.49
CA ARG A 117 -5.19 -8.26 -5.72
C ARG A 117 -4.38 -9.11 -4.75
N PHE A 118 -4.93 -10.23 -4.28
CA PHE A 118 -4.24 -11.12 -3.35
C PHE A 118 -3.35 -12.08 -4.14
N GLN A 119 -2.09 -12.22 -3.72
CA GLN A 119 -1.13 -13.13 -4.34
C GLN A 119 -0.28 -13.82 -3.28
N ALA A 120 -0.06 -15.13 -3.46
CA ALA A 120 0.86 -15.92 -2.65
C ALA A 120 2.28 -15.84 -3.22
N ILE A 121 3.24 -15.48 -2.36
CA ILE A 121 4.66 -15.43 -2.71
C ILE A 121 5.42 -16.30 -1.70
N HIS A 122 6.21 -17.26 -2.17
CA HIS A 122 7.02 -18.12 -1.30
C HIS A 122 8.51 -17.96 -1.62
N HIS A 123 9.26 -17.39 -0.68
CA HIS A 123 10.71 -17.25 -0.77
C HIS A 123 11.38 -18.46 -0.12
N ARG A 124 11.81 -19.40 -0.96
CA ARG A 124 12.37 -20.71 -0.51
C ARG A 124 13.70 -20.58 0.24
N GLU A 125 14.48 -19.53 -0.04
CA GLU A 125 15.78 -19.31 0.60
C GLU A 125 15.63 -18.85 2.06
N THR A 126 14.54 -18.16 2.38
CA THR A 126 14.28 -17.58 3.70
C THR A 126 13.16 -18.29 4.47
N ASP A 127 12.53 -19.30 3.87
CA ASP A 127 11.31 -19.98 4.35
C ASP A 127 10.14 -19.02 4.62
N GLU A 128 10.01 -17.98 3.80
CA GLU A 128 8.99 -16.93 3.96
C GLU A 128 7.79 -17.14 3.06
N TRP A 129 6.61 -17.17 3.68
CA TRP A 129 5.31 -17.25 3.04
C TRP A 129 4.62 -15.90 3.13
N THR A 130 4.72 -15.12 2.05
CA THR A 130 4.25 -13.74 2.00
C THR A 130 2.92 -13.65 1.26
N LEU A 131 1.93 -13.04 1.90
CA LEU A 131 0.69 -12.60 1.25
C LEU A 131 0.89 -11.17 0.74
N GLN A 132 0.84 -11.00 -0.57
CA GLN A 132 0.81 -9.68 -1.20
C GLN A 132 -0.65 -9.27 -1.43
N ILE A 133 -1.01 -8.04 -1.01
CA ILE A 133 -2.31 -7.42 -1.30
C ILE A 133 -2.06 -6.17 -2.14
N LYS A 134 -2.34 -6.23 -3.43
CA LYS A 134 -2.15 -5.11 -4.37
C LYS A 134 -3.21 -4.03 -4.16
N TRP A 135 -2.81 -2.78 -4.39
CA TRP A 135 -3.69 -1.61 -4.31
C TRP A 135 -4.49 -1.59 -3.01
N ALA A 136 -3.79 -1.66 -1.88
CA ALA A 136 -4.37 -1.79 -0.55
C ALA A 136 -5.38 -0.67 -0.28
N GLN A 137 -6.54 -1.04 0.23
CA GLN A 137 -7.62 -0.11 0.53
C GLN A 137 -7.84 -0.07 2.03
N LYS A 138 -8.40 1.04 2.53
CA LYS A 138 -8.71 1.17 3.96
C LYS A 138 -9.60 0.03 4.48
N ARG A 139 -10.44 -0.54 3.62
CA ARG A 139 -11.27 -1.72 3.89
C ARG A 139 -10.52 -3.04 4.02
N ASP A 140 -9.27 -3.12 3.57
CA ASP A 140 -8.46 -4.33 3.69
C ASP A 140 -7.80 -4.41 5.07
N ALA A 141 -7.79 -3.33 5.84
CA ALA A 141 -7.29 -3.32 7.22
C ALA A 141 -8.05 -4.33 8.09
N GLY A 142 -7.32 -4.96 9.01
CA GLY A 142 -7.83 -6.00 9.90
C GLY A 142 -6.83 -7.13 10.10
N ASP A 143 -7.28 -8.18 10.79
CA ASP A 143 -6.43 -9.32 11.13
C ASP A 143 -6.45 -10.41 10.06
N TYR A 144 -5.25 -10.88 9.75
CA TYR A 144 -4.96 -11.97 8.84
C TYR A 144 -4.26 -13.08 9.61
N GLU A 145 -4.58 -14.32 9.30
CA GLU A 145 -4.04 -15.49 9.96
C GLU A 145 -3.16 -16.27 8.99
N CYS A 146 -1.90 -16.42 9.34
CA CYS A 146 -1.02 -17.42 8.75
C CYS A 146 -1.19 -18.73 9.52
N GLN A 147 -1.75 -19.74 8.88
CA GLN A 147 -2.08 -21.04 9.48
C GLN A 147 -1.18 -22.15 8.93
N ILE A 148 -0.62 -22.98 9.82
CA ILE A 148 0.09 -24.22 9.46
C ILE A 148 -0.87 -25.40 9.65
N SER A 149 -0.98 -26.28 8.64
CA SER A 149 -1.86 -27.48 8.63
C SER A 149 -1.43 -28.62 9.57
N THR A 150 -0.90 -28.27 10.74
CA THR A 150 -0.66 -29.19 11.86
C THR A 150 -1.98 -29.63 12.50
N GLN A 151 -1.92 -30.62 13.39
CA GLN A 151 -3.08 -31.08 14.14
C GLN A 151 -2.78 -31.08 15.65
N PRO A 152 -3.38 -30.14 16.43
CA PRO A 152 -4.25 -29.04 15.99
C PRO A 152 -3.49 -28.01 15.13
N HIS A 153 -4.23 -27.24 14.32
CA HIS A 153 -3.59 -26.22 13.47
C HIS A 153 -2.91 -25.17 14.33
N ARG A 154 -1.84 -24.59 13.80
CA ARG A 154 -1.09 -23.52 14.46
C ARG A 154 -1.31 -22.22 13.71
N SER A 155 -1.54 -21.15 14.44
CA SER A 155 -1.93 -19.85 13.90
C SER A 155 -0.95 -18.75 14.28
N TYR A 156 -0.66 -17.88 13.33
CA TYR A 156 0.11 -16.66 13.52
C TYR A 156 -0.67 -15.47 12.96
N PHE A 157 -1.17 -14.63 13.87
CA PHE A 157 -1.98 -13.47 13.51
C PHE A 157 -1.11 -12.26 13.17
N VAL A 158 -1.45 -11.60 12.07
CA VAL A 158 -0.87 -10.37 11.55
C VAL A 158 -1.97 -9.32 11.39
N THR A 159 -1.82 -8.19 12.06
CA THR A 159 -2.70 -7.03 11.95
C THR A 159 -2.21 -6.12 10.83
N LEU A 160 -3.04 -5.92 9.81
CA LEU A 160 -2.79 -4.97 8.73
C LEU A 160 -3.46 -3.63 9.04
N ASN A 161 -2.65 -2.59 9.15
CA ASN A 161 -3.10 -1.20 9.17
C ASN A 161 -2.98 -0.60 7.78
N VAL A 162 -4.03 0.06 7.29
CA VAL A 162 -3.98 0.77 6.01
C VAL A 162 -4.19 2.26 6.26
N VAL A 163 -3.09 3.02 6.17
CA VAL A 163 -3.06 4.45 6.43
C VAL A 163 -3.13 5.24 5.13
N GLY A 164 -3.89 6.33 5.13
CA GLY A 164 -3.96 7.23 3.99
C GLY A 164 -2.76 8.15 4.00
N GLY A 165 -1.97 8.17 2.93
CA GLY A 165 -1.06 9.29 2.67
C GLY A 165 -1.88 10.58 2.57
N LEU A 166 -1.34 11.68 3.09
CA LEU A 166 -1.94 13.01 3.00
C LEU A 166 -2.26 13.34 1.53
N THR A 167 -3.46 13.02 1.07
CA THR A 167 -3.99 13.62 -0.15
C THR A 167 -4.04 15.12 0.10
N LYS A 168 -3.62 15.92 -0.88
CA LYS A 168 -3.59 17.39 -0.78
C LYS A 168 -4.97 18.00 -0.42
N ASP A 169 -6.05 17.21 -0.50
CA ASP A 169 -7.40 17.54 -0.04
C ASP A 169 -7.60 17.51 1.49
N SER A 170 -6.74 16.81 2.25
CA SER A 170 -6.89 16.68 3.70
C SER A 170 -6.43 17.91 4.49
N ARG A 171 -5.78 18.90 3.86
CA ARG A 171 -5.48 20.20 4.50
C ARG A 171 -6.73 21.05 4.75
N ARG A 172 -7.85 20.80 4.06
CA ARG A 172 -9.08 21.58 4.27
C ARG A 172 -9.97 21.05 5.39
N GLN A 173 -9.92 19.76 5.71
CA GLN A 173 -10.83 19.18 6.74
C GLN A 173 -10.23 19.12 8.14
N GLN A 174 -8.90 19.22 8.31
CA GLN A 174 -8.30 19.20 9.65
C GLN A 174 -8.24 20.57 10.34
N GLN A 175 -8.68 21.65 9.66
CA GLN A 175 -8.72 23.01 10.22
C GLN A 175 -10.03 23.38 10.94
N GLN A 176 -10.97 22.45 11.14
CA GLN A 176 -12.31 22.80 11.66
C GLN A 176 -12.78 22.10 12.94
N LEU A 177 -11.92 21.39 13.69
CA LEU A 177 -12.35 20.66 14.90
C LEU A 177 -11.46 20.88 16.14
N THR A 178 -10.96 22.10 16.37
CA THR A 178 -10.39 22.47 17.69
C THR A 178 -11.10 23.72 18.26
N PRO A 179 -11.67 23.65 19.49
CA PRO A 179 -12.18 24.82 20.18
C PRO A 179 -11.06 25.83 20.46
N PRO A 180 -11.30 27.14 20.31
CA PRO A 180 -10.33 28.15 20.70
C PRO A 180 -10.40 28.29 22.22
N HIS A 181 -9.46 27.69 22.95
CA HIS A 181 -8.90 28.15 24.24
C HIS A 181 -8.27 26.98 25.01
N ALA A 182 -7.01 26.66 24.70
CA ALA A 182 -6.04 26.13 25.66
C ALA A 182 -4.64 26.11 25.01
N TYR A 183 -4.04 27.29 24.80
CA TYR A 183 -2.61 27.35 24.45
C TYR A 183 -1.81 27.09 25.74
N LYS A 184 -1.45 25.83 26.00
CA LYS A 184 -0.40 25.52 26.98
C LYS A 184 0.93 25.99 26.41
N ARG A 185 1.69 26.76 27.19
CA ARG A 185 3.04 27.22 26.84
C ARG A 185 3.95 25.98 26.66
N PRO A 186 4.61 25.79 25.51
CA PRO A 186 5.52 24.66 25.30
C PRO A 186 6.69 24.73 26.27
N THR A 187 7.15 23.59 26.76
CA THR A 187 8.36 23.51 27.59
C THR A 187 9.59 23.41 26.71
N ILE A 188 10.76 23.82 27.21
CA ILE A 188 12.05 23.81 26.49
C ILE A 188 12.43 22.41 25.95
N TYR A 189 11.85 21.34 26.49
CA TYR A 189 12.05 19.97 26.02
C TYR A 189 11.17 19.58 24.82
N ASP A 190 10.08 20.30 24.55
CA ASP A 190 9.21 20.04 23.39
C ASP A 190 9.85 20.53 22.08
N ASP A 191 10.70 21.57 22.15
CA ASP A 191 11.45 22.10 20.99
C ASP A 191 12.61 21.20 20.55
N LEU A 192 13.20 20.42 21.48
CA LEU A 192 14.29 19.49 21.15
C LEU A 192 13.78 18.17 20.53
N ASN A 193 12.56 17.73 20.87
CA ASN A 193 11.95 16.54 20.29
C ASN A 193 11.28 16.78 18.92
N LEU A 194 10.95 18.04 18.59
CA LEU A 194 10.31 18.37 17.31
C LEU A 194 11.28 18.44 16.12
N MET A 195 12.60 18.39 16.37
CA MET A 195 13.60 18.45 15.30
C MET A 195 14.03 17.09 14.74
N PHE A 196 13.64 15.95 15.35
CA PHE A 196 14.28 14.66 15.02
C PHE A 196 13.39 13.40 14.92
N ARG A 197 12.07 13.49 14.62
CA ARG A 197 11.26 12.24 14.52
C ARG A 197 10.15 12.09 13.48
N ASP A 198 10.01 12.99 12.50
CA ASP A 198 8.93 12.88 11.50
C ASP A 198 9.37 12.97 10.04
N GLN A 199 10.62 12.64 9.72
CA GLN A 199 11.04 12.63 8.33
C GLN A 199 10.71 11.26 7.70
N VAL A 200 9.65 11.23 6.90
CA VAL A 200 9.23 10.06 6.12
C VAL A 200 10.33 9.73 5.09
N PRO A 201 10.79 8.48 4.98
CA PRO A 201 11.77 8.09 3.97
C PRO A 201 11.27 8.46 2.58
N THR A 202 12.07 9.24 1.85
CA THR A 202 11.64 9.83 0.58
C THR A 202 12.70 9.57 -0.49
N ALA A 203 12.28 9.00 -1.62
CA ALA A 203 13.12 8.91 -2.80
C ALA A 203 12.96 10.18 -3.64
N GLU A 204 14.07 10.66 -4.22
CA GLU A 204 14.09 11.80 -5.12
C GLU A 204 15.09 11.51 -6.25
N ILE A 205 14.69 11.72 -7.51
CA ILE A 205 15.60 11.64 -8.65
C ILE A 205 16.11 13.04 -8.97
N LEU A 206 17.43 13.21 -9.00
CA LEU A 206 18.05 14.48 -9.36
C LEU A 206 17.67 14.88 -10.80
N GLY A 207 17.23 16.13 -10.97
CA GLY A 207 16.80 16.65 -12.28
C GLY A 207 15.36 16.29 -12.68
N ALA A 208 14.56 15.71 -11.79
CA ALA A 208 13.11 15.58 -11.98
C ALA A 208 12.41 16.97 -12.04
N PRO A 209 11.25 17.10 -12.71
CA PRO A 209 10.47 16.05 -13.36
C PRO A 209 10.92 15.67 -14.78
N ASP A 210 11.74 16.50 -15.43
CA ASP A 210 12.15 16.32 -16.83
C ASP A 210 13.66 16.50 -17.00
N LEU A 211 14.31 15.50 -17.60
CA LEU A 211 15.73 15.50 -17.90
C LEU A 211 15.94 15.43 -19.42
N HIS A 212 16.83 16.26 -19.95
CA HIS A 212 17.14 16.29 -21.38
C HIS A 212 18.58 15.82 -21.59
N VAL A 213 18.78 14.87 -22.51
CA VAL A 213 20.06 14.21 -22.76
C VAL A 213 20.30 14.18 -24.27
N ASP A 214 21.52 14.45 -24.72
CA ASP A 214 21.85 14.38 -26.15
C ASP A 214 22.01 12.92 -26.60
N LYS A 215 21.54 12.60 -27.81
CA LYS A 215 21.77 11.29 -28.44
C LYS A 215 23.27 10.94 -28.45
N GLY A 216 23.60 9.72 -28.07
CA GLY A 216 24.96 9.17 -27.99
C GLY A 216 25.69 9.44 -26.67
N SER A 217 25.15 10.31 -25.80
CA SER A 217 25.72 10.56 -24.47
C SER A 217 25.27 9.50 -23.44
N THR A 218 25.71 9.61 -22.20
CA THR A 218 25.33 8.68 -21.12
C THR A 218 24.19 9.27 -20.29
N ILE A 219 23.08 8.55 -20.16
CA ILE A 219 22.02 8.89 -19.21
C ILE A 219 22.51 8.49 -17.81
N ASN A 220 22.59 9.43 -16.88
CA ASN A 220 22.93 9.21 -15.49
C ASN A 220 21.78 9.67 -14.60
N LEU A 221 20.98 8.73 -14.10
CA LEU A 221 19.90 9.02 -13.16
C LEU A 221 20.36 8.69 -11.75
N THR A 222 20.40 9.73 -10.91
CA THR A 222 20.75 9.59 -9.49
C THR A 222 19.49 9.66 -8.65
N CYS A 223 19.17 8.56 -7.97
CA CYS A 223 18.08 8.47 -7.00
C CYS A 223 18.64 8.54 -5.58
N ILE A 224 18.18 9.51 -4.81
CA ILE A 224 18.61 9.75 -3.43
C ILE A 224 17.46 9.37 -2.48
N ILE A 225 17.76 8.54 -1.49
CA ILE A 225 16.81 8.13 -0.46
C ILE A 225 17.16 8.88 0.82
N LYS A 226 16.38 9.92 1.11
CA LYS A 226 16.54 10.77 2.30
C LYS A 226 15.71 10.23 3.45
N TYR A 227 16.14 10.54 4.67
CA TYR A 227 15.36 10.33 5.90
C TYR A 227 15.01 8.87 6.21
N SER A 228 15.78 7.95 5.64
CA SER A 228 15.59 6.54 5.88
C SER A 228 16.35 6.11 7.13
N PRO A 229 15.68 5.61 8.19
CA PRO A 229 16.37 5.19 9.40
C PRO A 229 17.26 3.96 9.19
N GLU A 230 16.91 3.13 8.20
CA GLU A 230 17.70 1.98 7.75
C GLU A 230 17.83 2.01 6.22
N PRO A 231 18.95 1.56 5.62
CA PRO A 231 19.09 1.51 4.16
C PRO A 231 18.04 0.59 3.52
N PRO A 232 17.51 0.92 2.32
CA PRO A 232 16.63 0.03 1.58
C PRO A 232 17.24 -1.36 1.35
N ALA A 233 16.43 -2.41 1.46
CA ALA A 233 16.85 -3.77 1.17
C ALA A 233 17.17 -3.97 -0.33
N TYR A 234 16.42 -3.26 -1.20
CA TYR A 234 16.61 -3.22 -2.64
C TYR A 234 16.11 -1.89 -3.21
N ILE A 235 16.58 -1.56 -4.41
CA ILE A 235 16.13 -0.41 -5.21
C ILE A 235 15.99 -0.87 -6.64
N PHE A 236 14.75 -0.86 -7.16
CA PHE A 236 14.47 -1.21 -8.55
C PHE A 236 14.37 0.04 -9.42
N TRP A 237 14.89 -0.06 -10.63
CA TRP A 237 14.70 0.93 -11.67
C TRP A 237 13.73 0.41 -12.72
N TYR A 238 12.80 1.28 -13.12
CA TYR A 238 11.79 0.99 -14.13
C TYR A 238 11.91 1.94 -15.32
N HIS A 239 11.72 1.42 -16.53
CA HIS A 239 11.51 2.21 -17.75
C HIS A 239 10.13 1.86 -18.31
N HIS A 240 9.26 2.85 -18.51
CA HIS A 240 7.87 2.63 -18.94
C HIS A 240 7.09 1.62 -18.07
N ASP A 241 7.35 1.61 -16.76
CA ASP A 241 6.74 0.71 -15.78
C ASP A 241 7.16 -0.78 -15.90
N GLU A 242 8.16 -1.09 -16.73
CA GLU A 242 8.85 -2.40 -16.76
C GLU A 242 10.20 -2.33 -16.04
N VAL A 243 10.57 -3.42 -15.35
CA VAL A 243 11.86 -3.49 -14.63
C VAL A 243 13.01 -3.49 -15.64
N ILE A 244 13.98 -2.60 -15.44
CA ILE A 244 15.19 -2.56 -16.27
C ILE A 244 16.06 -3.78 -15.94
N SER A 245 16.37 -4.57 -16.96
CA SER A 245 17.31 -5.69 -16.83
C SER A 245 18.76 -5.20 -16.96
N TYR A 246 19.62 -5.61 -16.03
CA TYR A 246 21.05 -5.34 -16.05
C TYR A 246 21.77 -6.12 -17.17
N ASP A 247 21.24 -7.29 -17.53
CA ASP A 247 21.77 -8.16 -18.59
C ASP A 247 21.13 -7.88 -19.95
N SER A 248 20.70 -6.63 -20.19
CA SER A 248 20.06 -6.27 -21.46
C SER A 248 20.98 -6.61 -22.63
N GLN A 249 20.41 -7.17 -23.71
CA GLN A 249 21.16 -7.51 -24.93
C GLN A 249 21.84 -6.30 -25.59
N ARG A 250 21.38 -5.10 -25.25
CA ARG A 250 21.96 -3.83 -25.70
C ARG A 250 23.35 -3.57 -25.11
N GLY A 251 23.62 -4.04 -23.89
CA GLY A 251 24.83 -3.70 -23.14
C GLY A 251 24.87 -2.23 -22.71
N GLY A 252 25.77 -1.90 -21.78
CA GLY A 252 25.98 -0.52 -21.32
C GLY A 252 24.92 0.03 -20.36
N VAL A 253 24.09 -0.84 -19.79
CA VAL A 253 23.17 -0.52 -18.68
C VAL A 253 23.79 -1.03 -17.38
N SER A 254 23.98 -0.15 -16.40
CA SER A 254 24.45 -0.56 -15.07
C SER A 254 23.71 0.19 -13.97
N VAL A 255 23.53 -0.48 -12.83
CA VAL A 255 23.01 0.14 -11.62
C VAL A 255 23.99 -0.06 -10.49
N ILE A 256 24.33 1.05 -9.84
CA ILE A 256 25.25 1.10 -8.70
C ILE A 256 24.46 1.64 -7.52
N THR A 257 24.52 0.97 -6.38
CA THR A 257 23.86 1.44 -5.16
C THR A 257 24.89 1.62 -4.05
N GLU A 258 25.03 2.85 -3.58
CA GLU A 258 25.89 3.22 -2.46
C GLU A 258 25.04 3.32 -1.21
N LYS A 259 25.35 2.48 -0.22
CA LYS A 259 24.70 2.49 1.10
C LYS A 259 25.54 3.34 2.06
N GLY A 260 24.91 4.30 2.72
CA GLY A 260 25.51 5.19 3.71
C GLY A 260 24.41 5.90 4.50
N ASP A 261 24.73 7.03 5.15
CA ASP A 261 23.74 7.86 5.86
C ASP A 261 22.57 8.29 4.96
N VAL A 262 22.86 8.47 3.67
CA VAL A 262 21.89 8.64 2.60
C VAL A 262 22.19 7.59 1.54
N THR A 263 21.22 6.72 1.27
CA THR A 263 21.39 5.71 0.21
C THR A 263 21.19 6.35 -1.15
N THR A 264 22.15 6.15 -2.06
CA THR A 264 22.11 6.70 -3.41
C THR A 264 22.21 5.59 -4.44
N SER A 265 21.31 5.57 -5.42
CA SER A 265 21.32 4.63 -6.54
C SER A 265 21.54 5.37 -7.85
N TYR A 266 22.48 4.91 -8.66
CA TYR A 266 22.83 5.45 -9.96
C TYR A 266 22.41 4.45 -11.04
N LEU A 267 21.53 4.86 -11.95
CA LEU A 267 21.25 4.15 -13.19
C LEU A 267 22.03 4.81 -14.33
N LEU A 268 22.92 4.05 -14.95
CA LEU A 268 23.76 4.48 -16.05
C LEU A 268 23.35 3.75 -17.32
N ILE A 269 23.01 4.51 -18.37
CA ILE A 269 22.68 3.96 -19.70
C ILE A 269 23.61 4.64 -20.71
N GLN A 270 24.54 3.88 -21.26
CA GLN A 270 25.51 4.37 -22.24
C GLN A 270 24.90 4.45 -23.65
N HIS A 271 25.45 5.34 -24.48
CA HIS A 271 25.05 5.53 -25.88
C HIS A 271 23.55 5.77 -26.04
N ALA A 272 23.05 6.83 -25.39
CA ALA A 272 21.63 7.19 -25.35
C ALA A 272 21.02 7.23 -26.75
N GLU A 273 19.94 6.48 -26.96
CA GLU A 273 19.16 6.46 -28.20
C GLU A 273 17.81 7.13 -27.99
N LEU A 274 17.16 7.56 -29.08
CA LEU A 274 15.84 8.20 -28.98
C LEU A 274 14.80 7.30 -28.30
N THR A 275 14.94 5.98 -28.45
CA THR A 275 14.12 4.95 -27.80
C THR A 275 14.29 4.86 -26.28
N ASP A 276 15.38 5.41 -25.75
CA ASP A 276 15.59 5.46 -24.30
C ASP A 276 14.75 6.57 -23.66
N SER A 277 14.21 7.50 -24.44
CA SER A 277 13.29 8.51 -23.95
C SER A 277 12.09 7.84 -23.29
N GLY A 278 11.62 8.38 -22.17
CA GLY A 278 10.53 7.77 -21.44
C GLY A 278 10.50 8.11 -19.97
N LYS A 279 9.55 7.48 -19.26
CA LYS A 279 9.42 7.59 -17.81
C LYS A 279 10.36 6.59 -17.14
N TYR A 280 11.32 7.11 -16.39
CA TYR A 280 12.16 6.34 -15.49
C TYR A 280 11.65 6.46 -14.06
N SER A 281 11.64 5.36 -13.31
CA SER A 281 11.22 5.36 -11.91
C SER A 281 12.19 4.61 -11.02
N CYS A 282 12.53 5.21 -9.88
CA CYS A 282 13.30 4.61 -8.81
C CYS A 282 12.35 4.15 -7.70
N SER A 283 12.37 2.86 -7.39
CA SER A 283 11.48 2.23 -6.41
C SER A 283 12.29 1.51 -5.32
N PRO A 284 12.62 2.20 -4.22
CA PRO A 284 13.23 1.58 -3.04
C PRO A 284 12.22 0.77 -2.21
N SER A 285 12.70 -0.15 -1.37
CA SER A 285 11.84 -1.00 -0.52
C SER A 285 11.10 -0.24 0.61
N ASN A 286 11.58 0.93 0.99
CA ASN A 286 11.17 1.64 2.22
C ASN A 286 10.78 3.12 2.01
N ALA A 287 10.74 3.60 0.77
CA ALA A 287 10.33 4.96 0.43
C ALA A 287 9.42 4.97 -0.80
N ASP A 288 8.70 6.08 -0.99
CA ASP A 288 7.84 6.25 -2.15
C ASP A 288 8.63 6.28 -3.47
N VAL A 289 7.97 5.85 -4.56
CA VAL A 289 8.57 5.83 -5.91
C VAL A 289 8.79 7.25 -6.40
N ALA A 290 10.01 7.54 -6.84
CA ALA A 290 10.34 8.77 -7.55
C ALA A 290 10.39 8.51 -9.06
N SER A 291 9.93 9.46 -9.87
CA SER A 291 9.94 9.34 -11.34
C SER A 291 10.49 10.59 -12.00
N VAL A 292 11.16 10.40 -13.13
CA VAL A 292 11.65 11.45 -14.02
C VAL A 292 11.32 11.07 -15.47
N ARG A 293 11.00 12.05 -16.30
CA ARG A 293 10.83 11.87 -17.74
C ARG A 293 12.11 12.27 -18.44
N VAL A 294 12.75 11.33 -19.12
CA VAL A 294 13.97 11.58 -19.89
C VAL A 294 13.59 11.81 -21.34
N HIS A 295 14.14 12.86 -21.93
CA HIS A 295 14.00 13.24 -23.33
C HIS A 295 15.37 13.16 -23.99
N VAL A 296 15.57 12.17 -24.86
CA VAL A 296 16.79 12.09 -25.66
C VAL A 296 16.62 12.93 -26.92
N LEU A 297 17.46 13.94 -27.08
CA LEU A 297 17.41 14.88 -28.19
C LEU A 297 18.39 14.45 -29.28
N ASN A 298 17.95 14.46 -30.54
CA ASN A 298 18.90 14.57 -31.64
C ASN A 298 19.63 15.91 -31.49
N GLY A 299 20.95 15.94 -31.72
CA GLY A 299 21.87 17.05 -31.38
C GLY A 299 21.63 18.44 -32.00
N MET A 300 20.37 18.84 -32.22
CA MET A 300 19.96 20.22 -32.46
C MET A 300 19.96 20.98 -31.13
N LYS A 301 21.10 21.60 -30.81
CA LYS A 301 21.17 22.61 -29.74
C LYS A 301 20.43 23.87 -30.18
N PHE A 302 19.34 24.21 -29.50
CA PHE A 302 18.74 25.53 -29.62
C PHE A 302 19.35 26.45 -28.56
N VAL A 303 20.17 27.41 -28.99
CA VAL A 303 20.67 28.48 -28.11
C VAL A 303 19.61 29.58 -28.08
N TYR A 304 18.98 29.77 -26.93
CA TYR A 304 18.14 30.94 -26.69
C TYR A 304 19.04 32.11 -26.31
N VAL A 305 19.28 33.03 -27.25
CA VAL A 305 19.92 34.31 -26.96
C VAL A 305 18.85 35.25 -26.40
N CYS A 306 18.98 35.64 -25.14
CA CYS A 306 18.11 36.65 -24.54
C CYS A 306 18.30 37.99 -25.25
N PRO A 307 17.24 38.67 -25.75
CA PRO A 307 17.40 39.94 -26.44
C PRO A 307 17.96 40.99 -25.48
N LYS A 308 19.06 41.64 -25.84
CA LYS A 308 19.48 42.87 -25.15
C LYS A 308 18.52 44.00 -25.56
N PHE A 309 17.77 44.51 -24.61
CA PHE A 309 16.96 45.72 -24.78
C PHE A 309 17.82 46.95 -24.47
N HIS A 310 17.89 47.88 -25.42
CA HIS A 310 18.38 49.23 -25.17
C HIS A 310 17.29 50.22 -25.59
N SER A 311 16.84 51.06 -24.64
CA SER A 311 15.77 52.05 -24.84
C SER A 311 14.53 51.52 -25.58
N ASN A 312 13.97 50.39 -25.10
CA ASN A 312 12.74 49.78 -25.61
C ASN A 312 12.72 49.44 -27.12
N LYS A 313 13.89 49.32 -27.77
CA LYS A 313 14.00 48.77 -29.12
C LYS A 313 14.76 47.44 -29.08
N ILE A 314 14.24 46.44 -29.79
CA ILE A 314 14.94 45.18 -30.04
C ILE A 314 16.10 45.49 -30.97
N VAL A 315 17.35 45.30 -30.51
CA VAL A 315 18.56 45.62 -31.30
C VAL A 315 19.07 44.40 -32.07
N GLU A 316 18.61 43.18 -31.73
CA GLU A 316 18.91 41.94 -32.46
C GLU A 316 17.63 41.13 -32.71
N THR A 317 17.33 40.85 -33.99
CA THR A 317 16.16 40.07 -34.43
C THR A 317 16.45 38.58 -34.35
N PHE A 318 15.45 37.79 -33.93
CA PHE A 318 15.49 36.32 -33.89
C PHE A 318 16.08 35.73 -35.17
N HIS A 319 17.26 35.11 -35.08
CA HIS A 319 17.80 34.26 -36.12
C HIS A 319 17.86 32.83 -35.61
N LEU A 320 17.10 31.94 -36.26
CA LEU A 320 17.33 30.51 -36.20
C LEU A 320 18.63 30.22 -36.95
N LEU A 321 19.76 30.23 -36.26
CA LEU A 321 21.04 29.85 -36.85
C LEU A 321 21.13 28.33 -36.91
N LYS A 322 21.11 27.81 -38.14
CA LYS A 322 21.46 26.44 -38.48
C LYS A 322 23.00 26.38 -38.53
N ILE A 323 23.62 25.66 -37.60
CA ILE A 323 25.04 25.30 -37.70
C ILE A 323 25.11 23.95 -38.39
#